data_AF-A0A3M1QS52-F1
#
_entry.id   AF-A0A3M1QS52-F1
#
_cell.length_a   1.000
_cell.length_b   1.000
_cell.length_c   1.000
_cell.angle_alpha   90.00
_cell.angle_beta   90.00
_cell.angle_gamma   90.00
#
_symmetry.space_group_name_H-M   'P 1'
#
loop_
_entity.id
_entity.type
_entity.pdbx_description
1 polymer ?
#
loop_
_entity_poly.entity_id
_entity_poly.type
_entity_poly.pdbx_seq_one_letter_code
_entity_poly.pdbx_strand_id
1 'polypeptide(L)'
;MQSRLFIGVFFLLTLAAACQRQPPTQIIIVVTATPSNPTTNNGDSQVSGTTTPVATDNLTPTAPPTPDPFPTPTRLQIQIAEQLFEHGRMFWLQPTKEIWVLKITDETGGTWEVYEDLFEEGDVEFDPDIIPPENMYQPERGFGKLWRDNPEIRQALGWGITPEFGYVSSYEYYPGGTIENGEYVAGPGHHIWFSLYGEAFRFNEIDKTWELN
;
A
#
# COMPACT_ATOMS: atom_id res chain seq x y z
N MET A 1 -50.16 66.65 -19.31
CA MET A 1 -49.51 65.70 -20.25
C MET A 1 -48.50 64.89 -19.44
N GLN A 2 -48.90 63.68 -19.02
CA GLN A 2 -48.32 62.37 -19.43
C GLN A 2 -46.97 62.07 -18.70
N SER A 3 -46.66 60.90 -18.14
CA SER A 3 -47.29 59.57 -18.13
C SER A 3 -46.42 58.61 -17.27
N ARG A 4 -47.07 57.77 -16.43
CA ARG A 4 -46.77 56.36 -16.04
C ARG A 4 -45.43 56.02 -15.34
N LEU A 5 -45.45 55.54 -14.09
CA LEU A 5 -45.69 54.13 -13.65
C LEU A 5 -44.72 53.13 -14.30
N PHE A 6 -43.78 52.55 -13.52
CA PHE A 6 -43.60 51.08 -13.42
C PHE A 6 -42.68 50.73 -12.24
N ILE A 7 -43.22 49.87 -11.37
CA ILE A 7 -42.56 49.13 -10.29
C ILE A 7 -41.65 48.09 -10.91
N GLY A 8 -40.43 47.95 -10.40
CA GLY A 8 -39.48 46.92 -10.83
C GLY A 8 -38.58 46.50 -9.67
N VAL A 9 -39.11 45.65 -8.79
CA VAL A 9 -38.33 44.91 -7.79
C VAL A 9 -37.43 43.94 -8.54
N PHE A 10 -36.12 44.21 -8.59
CA PHE A 10 -35.15 43.26 -9.11
C PHE A 10 -34.66 42.37 -7.97
N PHE A 11 -35.39 41.29 -7.74
CA PHE A 11 -34.94 40.16 -6.93
C PHE A 11 -33.75 39.53 -7.67
N LEU A 12 -32.54 39.82 -7.23
CA LEU A 12 -31.35 39.14 -7.72
C LEU A 12 -31.35 37.73 -7.13
N LEU A 13 -31.91 36.79 -7.89
CA LEU A 13 -31.88 35.37 -7.59
C LEU A 13 -30.45 34.88 -7.81
N THR A 14 -29.60 34.96 -6.78
CA THR A 14 -28.30 34.30 -6.79
C THR A 14 -28.56 32.80 -6.73
N LEU A 15 -28.48 32.12 -7.88
CA LEU A 15 -28.31 30.67 -7.91
C LEU A 15 -26.96 30.38 -7.23
N ALA A 16 -27.03 29.98 -5.96
CA ALA A 16 -25.97 29.21 -5.35
C ALA A 16 -25.88 27.90 -6.15
N ALA A 17 -24.94 27.84 -7.09
CA ALA A 17 -24.44 26.56 -7.58
C ALA A 17 -23.78 25.87 -6.38
N ALA A 18 -24.60 25.15 -5.62
CA ALA A 18 -24.12 24.13 -4.72
C ALA A 18 -23.49 23.06 -5.62
N CYS A 19 -22.22 23.25 -5.97
CA CYS A 19 -21.35 22.15 -6.35
C CYS A 19 -21.35 21.24 -5.12
N GLN A 20 -22.21 20.24 -5.15
CA GLN A 20 -22.17 19.12 -4.23
C GLN A 20 -20.78 18.50 -4.41
N ARG A 21 -19.85 18.84 -3.52
CA ARG A 21 -18.62 18.06 -3.31
C ARG A 21 -19.10 16.65 -3.02
N GLN A 22 -19.09 15.80 -4.04
CA GLN A 22 -19.30 14.38 -3.84
C GLN A 22 -18.11 13.94 -2.97
N PRO A 23 -18.34 13.49 -1.73
CA PRO A 23 -17.24 13.00 -0.91
C PRO A 23 -16.55 11.85 -1.68
N PRO A 24 -15.21 11.74 -1.60
CA PRO A 24 -14.50 10.67 -2.27
C PRO A 24 -15.09 9.31 -1.84
N THR A 25 -15.44 8.50 -2.84
CA THR A 25 -16.00 7.17 -2.64
C THR A 25 -14.91 6.27 -2.07
N GLN A 26 -14.84 6.12 -0.74
CA GLN A 26 -14.02 5.08 -0.11
C GLN A 26 -14.71 3.73 -0.33
N ILE A 27 -14.11 2.88 -1.17
CA ILE A 27 -14.56 1.49 -1.35
C ILE A 27 -13.87 0.64 -0.28
N ILE A 28 -14.62 0.24 0.76
CA ILE A 28 -14.13 -0.68 1.80
C ILE A 28 -14.49 -2.11 1.38
N ILE A 29 -13.50 -2.91 0.98
CA ILE A 29 -13.67 -4.34 0.72
C ILE A 29 -13.35 -5.11 2.00
N VAL A 30 -14.37 -5.69 2.64
CA VAL A 30 -14.19 -6.56 3.81
C VAL A 30 -14.15 -8.02 3.32
N VAL A 31 -12.98 -8.65 3.35
CA VAL A 31 -12.82 -10.09 3.08
C VAL A 31 -12.80 -10.84 4.41
N THR A 32 -13.95 -11.38 4.84
CA THR A 32 -14.01 -12.30 5.98
C THR A 32 -13.75 -13.73 5.51
N ALA A 33 -12.67 -14.35 6.00
CA ALA A 33 -12.39 -15.76 5.79
C ALA A 33 -13.32 -16.64 6.65
N THR A 34 -14.04 -17.56 6.02
CA THR A 34 -14.87 -18.58 6.68
C THR A 34 -13.98 -19.75 7.12
N PRO A 35 -13.98 -20.17 8.40
CA PRO A 35 -13.21 -21.33 8.83
C PRO A 35 -13.90 -22.63 8.36
N SER A 36 -13.17 -23.46 7.62
CA SER A 36 -13.58 -24.82 7.25
C SER A 36 -13.15 -25.83 8.32
N ASN A 37 -14.12 -26.45 9.00
CA ASN A 37 -13.91 -27.61 9.89
C ASN A 37 -13.53 -28.87 9.08
N PRO A 38 -12.65 -29.76 9.57
CA PRO A 38 -12.40 -31.06 8.94
C PRO A 38 -13.38 -32.11 9.46
N THR A 39 -14.00 -32.85 8.54
CA THR A 39 -14.89 -33.99 8.83
C THR A 39 -14.09 -35.29 8.90
N THR A 40 -14.21 -36.00 10.02
CA THR A 40 -13.82 -37.40 10.27
C THR A 40 -14.53 -38.40 9.37
N ASN A 41 -13.83 -39.45 8.90
CA ASN A 41 -14.43 -40.76 8.62
C ASN A 41 -13.39 -41.89 8.71
N ASN A 42 -13.72 -42.93 9.48
CA ASN A 42 -13.04 -44.22 9.65
C ASN A 42 -13.92 -45.33 9.02
N GLY A 43 -13.33 -46.41 8.50
CA GLY A 43 -14.06 -47.66 8.19
C GLY A 43 -13.37 -48.69 7.28
N ASP A 44 -12.50 -49.53 7.86
CA ASP A 44 -12.19 -50.98 7.69
C ASP A 44 -12.37 -51.78 6.37
N SER A 45 -11.36 -52.64 6.07
CA SER A 45 -11.45 -54.13 6.16
C SER A 45 -10.14 -54.91 5.82
N GLN A 46 -9.91 -56.01 6.56
CA GLN A 46 -8.80 -57.01 6.60
C GLN A 46 -8.61 -57.88 5.32
N VAL A 47 -7.53 -58.66 5.04
CA VAL A 47 -7.07 -59.94 5.68
C VAL A 47 -5.66 -60.42 5.21
N SER A 48 -4.86 -60.88 6.20
CA SER A 48 -3.79 -61.90 6.35
C SER A 48 -2.70 -62.27 5.31
N GLY A 49 -1.45 -62.30 5.80
CA GLY A 49 -0.36 -63.16 5.32
C GLY A 49 0.96 -63.06 6.11
N THR A 50 1.26 -64.07 6.94
CA THR A 50 2.58 -64.58 7.38
C THR A 50 3.54 -63.69 8.22
N THR A 51 3.72 -64.08 9.48
CA THR A 51 4.67 -63.55 10.48
C THR A 51 6.14 -63.82 10.12
N THR A 52 6.88 -62.76 9.86
CA THR A 52 8.35 -62.67 10.05
C THR A 52 8.57 -61.51 11.03
N PRO A 53 9.40 -61.60 12.08
CA PRO A 53 9.58 -60.50 13.00
C PRO A 53 10.25 -59.32 12.26
N VAL A 54 9.44 -58.33 11.89
CA VAL A 54 9.91 -57.04 11.40
C VAL A 54 10.61 -56.38 12.57
N ALA A 55 11.87 -56.02 12.36
CA ALA A 55 12.68 -55.27 13.30
C ALA A 55 11.86 -54.11 13.88
N THR A 56 11.90 -53.98 15.20
CA THR A 56 11.36 -52.81 15.88
C THR A 56 12.13 -51.61 15.35
N ASP A 57 11.51 -50.87 14.41
CA ASP A 57 12.03 -49.60 13.95
C ASP A 57 11.98 -48.68 15.18
N ASN A 58 13.13 -48.52 15.81
CA ASN A 58 13.33 -47.66 16.94
C ASN A 58 13.21 -46.24 16.40
N LEU A 59 11.99 -45.72 16.33
CA LEU A 59 11.70 -44.33 15.98
C LEU A 59 12.44 -43.46 17.00
N THR A 60 13.65 -43.06 16.63
CA THR A 60 14.41 -42.07 17.37
C THR A 60 13.56 -40.80 17.36
N PRO A 61 13.21 -40.24 18.53
CA PRO A 61 12.52 -38.96 18.56
C PRO A 61 13.37 -37.94 17.80
N THR A 62 12.88 -37.44 16.67
CA THR A 62 13.51 -36.33 15.98
C THR A 62 13.63 -35.18 16.97
N ALA A 63 14.84 -34.69 17.20
CA ALA A 63 15.06 -33.53 18.06
C ALA A 63 14.16 -32.37 17.59
N PRO A 64 13.58 -31.59 18.53
CA PRO A 64 12.81 -30.41 18.14
C PRO A 64 13.68 -29.50 17.27
N PRO A 65 13.10 -28.80 16.27
CA PRO A 65 13.87 -27.90 15.44
C PRO A 65 14.57 -26.87 16.32
N THR A 66 15.86 -26.65 16.08
CA THR A 66 16.59 -25.53 16.68
C THR A 66 15.83 -24.24 16.37
N PRO A 67 15.54 -23.38 17.37
CA PRO A 67 14.89 -22.10 17.11
C PRO A 67 15.65 -21.30 16.05
N ASP A 68 14.92 -20.67 15.13
CA ASP A 68 15.51 -19.73 14.17
C ASP A 68 16.10 -18.56 14.96
N PRO A 69 17.41 -18.27 14.82
CA PRO A 69 18.03 -17.16 15.52
C PRO A 69 17.61 -15.80 14.94
N PHE A 70 16.96 -15.74 13.78
CA PHE A 70 16.45 -14.49 13.22
C PHE A 70 15.12 -14.07 13.86
N PRO A 71 14.86 -12.75 13.99
CA PRO A 71 13.58 -12.26 14.46
C PRO A 71 12.45 -12.66 13.49
N THR A 72 11.27 -12.92 14.06
CA THR A 72 10.07 -13.24 13.27
C THR A 72 9.65 -12.04 12.41
N PRO A 73 9.31 -12.24 11.12
CA PRO A 73 8.75 -11.19 10.28
C PRO A 73 7.49 -10.56 10.89
N THR A 74 7.40 -9.24 10.80
CA THR A 74 6.22 -8.48 11.23
C THR A 74 5.20 -8.45 10.11
N ARG A 75 3.93 -8.71 10.40
CA ARG A 75 2.83 -8.62 9.43
C ARG A 75 1.66 -7.84 10.02
N LEU A 76 1.15 -6.87 9.28
CA LEU A 76 0.12 -5.93 9.72
C LEU A 76 -0.85 -5.64 8.58
N GLN A 77 -2.05 -5.18 8.92
CA GLN A 77 -2.92 -4.49 7.97
C GLN A 77 -2.87 -3.00 8.30
N ILE A 78 -2.57 -2.18 7.28
CA ILE A 78 -2.40 -0.74 7.44
C ILE A 78 -3.24 0.00 6.42
N GLN A 79 -3.76 1.16 6.80
CA GLN A 79 -4.39 2.07 5.85
C GLN A 79 -3.31 2.84 5.11
N ILE A 80 -3.43 2.86 3.78
CA ILE A 80 -2.53 3.56 2.88
C ILE A 80 -3.31 4.36 1.84
N ALA A 81 -2.63 5.32 1.21
CA ALA A 81 -3.08 5.91 -0.04
C ALA A 81 -2.06 5.65 -1.14
N GLU A 82 -2.51 5.56 -2.39
CA GLU A 82 -1.69 5.25 -3.55
C GLU A 82 -2.04 6.16 -4.72
N GLN A 83 -1.04 6.61 -5.46
CA GLN A 83 -1.22 7.26 -6.75
C GLN A 83 -0.14 6.81 -7.73
N LEU A 84 -0.56 6.47 -8.96
CA LEU A 84 0.35 6.13 -10.05
C LEU A 84 0.79 7.39 -10.79
N PHE A 85 2.05 7.39 -11.21
CA PHE A 85 2.67 8.42 -12.01
C PHE A 85 3.22 7.84 -13.32
N GLU A 86 3.55 8.70 -14.28
CA GLU A 86 4.11 8.27 -15.58
C GLU A 86 5.34 7.36 -15.43
N HIS A 87 6.21 7.64 -14.47
CA HIS A 87 7.49 6.94 -14.27
C HIS A 87 7.66 6.43 -12.84
N GLY A 88 6.55 6.20 -12.12
CA GLY A 88 6.65 5.76 -10.74
C GLY A 88 5.32 5.75 -9.99
N ARG A 89 5.42 5.82 -8.68
CA ARG A 89 4.29 5.71 -7.76
C ARG A 89 4.61 6.40 -6.45
N MET A 90 3.57 6.88 -5.77
CA MET A 90 3.66 7.24 -4.37
C MET A 90 2.70 6.41 -3.53
N PHE A 91 3.16 6.08 -2.32
CA PHE A 91 2.35 5.49 -1.28
C PHE A 91 2.43 6.36 -0.04
N TRP A 92 1.29 6.64 0.60
CA TRP A 92 1.23 7.29 1.90
C TRP A 92 0.82 6.27 2.95
N LEU A 93 1.52 6.26 4.09
CA LEU A 93 1.32 5.28 5.15
C LEU A 93 0.73 5.94 6.39
N GLN A 94 -0.49 5.55 6.77
CA GLN A 94 -1.12 6.11 7.97
C GLN A 94 -0.32 5.95 9.27
N PRO A 95 0.32 4.79 9.57
CA PRO A 95 0.96 4.58 10.86
C PRO A 95 2.14 5.52 11.13
N THR A 96 2.92 5.85 10.09
CA THR A 96 4.13 6.68 10.20
C THR A 96 3.97 8.07 9.61
N LYS A 97 2.88 8.33 8.88
CA LYS A 97 2.65 9.55 8.09
C LYS A 97 3.79 9.85 7.12
N GLU A 98 4.25 8.81 6.45
CA GLU A 98 5.33 8.89 5.47
C GLU A 98 4.79 8.69 4.05
N ILE A 99 5.41 9.38 3.11
CA ILE A 99 5.24 9.19 1.67
C ILE A 99 6.45 8.44 1.15
N TRP A 100 6.22 7.24 0.61
CA TRP A 100 7.22 6.47 -0.08
C TRP A 100 7.11 6.72 -1.57
N VAL A 101 8.20 7.19 -2.15
CA VAL A 101 8.30 7.57 -3.56
C VAL A 101 9.06 6.48 -4.29
N LEU A 102 8.41 5.82 -5.24
CA LEU A 102 9.00 4.80 -6.10
C LEU A 102 9.26 5.41 -7.46
N LYS A 103 10.51 5.39 -7.90
CA LYS A 103 10.94 5.74 -9.24
C LYS A 103 11.21 4.46 -10.02
N ILE A 104 10.66 4.34 -11.21
CA ILE A 104 11.00 3.26 -12.14
C ILE A 104 12.34 3.60 -12.78
N THR A 105 13.35 2.78 -12.54
CA THR A 105 14.68 2.94 -13.17
C THR A 105 15.06 1.75 -14.04
N ASP A 106 14.34 0.63 -13.91
CA ASP A 106 14.58 -0.63 -14.59
C ASP A 106 13.25 -1.26 -15.04
N GLU A 107 13.29 -2.31 -15.88
CA GLU A 107 12.07 -2.91 -16.45
C GLU A 107 11.12 -3.52 -15.39
N THR A 108 11.67 -3.98 -14.27
CA THR A 108 10.93 -4.72 -13.23
C THR A 108 10.99 -4.04 -11.86
N GLY A 109 11.51 -2.82 -11.77
CA GLY A 109 11.77 -2.18 -10.50
C GLY A 109 12.36 -0.78 -10.61
N GLY A 110 12.95 -0.33 -9.50
CA GLY A 110 13.80 0.84 -9.51
C GLY A 110 14.25 1.28 -8.14
N THR A 111 14.22 2.58 -7.87
CA THR A 111 14.69 3.16 -6.61
C THR A 111 13.54 3.72 -5.78
N TRP A 112 13.65 3.66 -4.46
CA TRP A 112 12.65 4.22 -3.55
C TRP A 112 13.28 5.11 -2.49
N GLU A 113 12.50 6.10 -2.07
CA GLU A 113 12.86 7.08 -1.06
C GLU A 113 11.67 7.33 -0.13
N VAL A 114 11.95 7.77 1.10
CA VAL A 114 10.93 8.06 2.12
C VAL A 114 10.96 9.53 2.46
N TYR A 115 9.78 10.12 2.52
CA TYR A 115 9.56 11.51 2.87
C TYR A 115 8.52 11.60 3.98
N GLU A 116 8.66 12.59 4.86
CA GLU A 116 7.58 12.96 5.78
C GLU A 116 6.44 13.61 5.00
N ASP A 117 5.19 13.29 5.34
CA ASP A 117 4.03 14.01 4.84
C ASP A 117 3.87 15.33 5.59
N LEU A 118 4.27 16.43 4.94
CA LEU A 118 4.20 17.79 5.48
C LEU A 118 2.87 18.50 5.15
N PHE A 119 1.89 17.80 4.57
CA PHE A 119 0.57 18.38 4.31
C PHE A 119 -0.27 18.36 5.57
N GLU A 120 -0.81 19.53 5.93
CA GLU A 120 -1.74 19.67 7.04
C GLU A 120 -3.15 20.03 6.57
N GLU A 121 -4.17 19.67 7.35
CA GLU A 121 -5.55 19.98 6.98
C GLU A 121 -5.77 21.50 6.90
N GLY A 122 -6.26 21.96 5.75
CA GLY A 122 -6.41 23.39 5.44
C GLY A 122 -5.29 23.96 4.55
N ASP A 123 -4.22 23.20 4.31
CA ASP A 123 -3.23 23.54 3.28
C ASP A 123 -3.86 23.55 1.88
N VAL A 124 -3.17 24.21 0.95
CA VAL A 124 -3.56 24.23 -0.47
C VAL A 124 -3.42 22.82 -1.05
N GLU A 125 -4.56 22.18 -1.35
CA GLU A 125 -4.61 20.81 -1.86
C GLU A 125 -3.97 20.67 -3.24
N PHE A 126 -4.19 21.66 -4.12
CA PHE A 126 -3.67 21.68 -5.49
C PHE A 126 -3.40 23.12 -5.94
N ASP A 127 -2.58 23.28 -6.97
CA ASP A 127 -2.26 24.59 -7.56
C ASP A 127 -3.02 24.78 -8.88
N PRO A 128 -4.00 25.70 -8.95
CA PRO A 128 -4.82 25.91 -10.15
C PRO A 128 -4.04 26.46 -11.36
N ASP A 129 -2.82 26.97 -11.18
CA ASP A 129 -1.98 27.44 -12.28
C ASP A 129 -1.17 26.30 -12.92
N ILE A 130 -1.11 25.13 -12.28
CA ILE A 130 -0.47 23.92 -12.79
C ILE A 130 -1.56 23.03 -13.43
N ILE A 131 -1.81 23.27 -14.71
CA ILE A 131 -2.82 22.54 -15.47
C ILE A 131 -2.26 21.20 -15.97
N PRO A 132 -2.83 20.05 -15.57
CA PRO A 132 -2.38 18.76 -16.07
C PRO A 132 -2.76 18.58 -17.56
N PRO A 133 -1.98 17.80 -18.33
CA PRO A 133 -2.36 17.36 -19.67
C PRO A 133 -3.65 16.53 -19.67
N GLU A 134 -4.19 16.28 -20.86
CA GLU A 134 -5.40 15.45 -21.01
C GLU A 134 -5.20 14.04 -20.41
N ASN A 135 -6.18 13.58 -19.65
CA ASN A 135 -6.17 12.28 -18.94
C ASN A 135 -5.02 12.11 -17.93
N MET A 136 -4.41 13.20 -17.48
CA MET A 136 -3.43 13.21 -16.41
C MET A 136 -3.95 14.01 -15.21
N TYR A 137 -3.28 13.87 -14.09
CA TYR A 137 -3.67 14.44 -12.81
C TYR A 137 -2.51 15.23 -12.21
N GLN A 138 -2.82 16.42 -11.72
CA GLN A 138 -1.99 17.07 -10.73
C GLN A 138 -2.20 16.30 -9.42
N PRO A 139 -1.13 15.79 -8.77
CA PRO A 139 -1.28 15.16 -7.46
C PRO A 139 -1.80 16.18 -6.44
N GLU A 140 -2.64 15.71 -5.53
CA GLU A 140 -3.32 16.55 -4.53
C GLU A 140 -2.76 16.25 -3.13
N ARG A 141 -3.05 17.14 -2.18
CA ARG A 141 -2.73 16.98 -0.74
C ARG A 141 -1.26 16.61 -0.48
N GLY A 142 -0.97 15.56 0.29
CA GLY A 142 0.39 15.15 0.67
C GLY A 142 1.28 14.85 -0.54
N PHE A 143 0.80 14.03 -1.47
CA PHE A 143 1.50 13.76 -2.72
C PHE A 143 1.69 15.03 -3.55
N GLY A 144 0.65 15.84 -3.64
CA GLY A 144 0.66 17.12 -4.32
C GLY A 144 1.68 18.09 -3.77
N LYS A 145 1.74 18.23 -2.45
CA LYS A 145 2.69 19.11 -1.77
C LYS A 145 4.12 18.64 -1.99
N LEU A 146 4.40 17.35 -1.76
CA LEU A 146 5.72 16.79 -1.99
C LEU A 146 6.16 16.96 -3.45
N TRP A 147 5.29 16.65 -4.41
CA TRP A 147 5.53 16.81 -5.84
C TRP A 147 5.64 18.28 -6.25
N ARG A 148 4.94 19.20 -5.57
CA ARG A 148 4.99 20.62 -5.91
C ARG A 148 6.27 21.30 -5.44
N ASP A 149 6.67 20.96 -4.22
CA ASP A 149 7.78 21.60 -3.52
C ASP A 149 9.14 21.00 -3.90
N ASN A 150 9.16 19.81 -4.54
CA ASN A 150 10.39 19.14 -4.98
C ASN A 150 10.45 18.95 -6.50
N PRO A 151 11.12 19.86 -7.24
CA PRO A 151 11.25 19.77 -8.69
C PRO A 151 11.93 18.47 -9.18
N GLU A 152 12.82 17.89 -8.38
CA GLU A 152 13.49 16.62 -8.73
C GLU A 152 12.51 15.44 -8.71
N ILE A 153 11.67 15.34 -7.67
CA ILE A 153 10.60 14.32 -7.59
C ILE A 153 9.61 14.52 -8.72
N ARG A 154 9.21 15.76 -8.98
CA ARG A 154 8.32 16.12 -10.09
C ARG A 154 8.86 15.63 -11.44
N GLN A 155 10.12 15.94 -11.72
CA GLN A 155 10.75 15.55 -13.00
C GLN A 155 10.95 14.04 -13.10
N ALA A 156 11.29 13.37 -12.00
CA ALA A 156 11.53 11.94 -11.97
C ALA A 156 10.25 11.12 -12.16
N LEU A 157 9.12 11.54 -11.57
CA LEU A 157 7.85 10.82 -11.65
C LEU A 157 6.99 11.22 -12.85
N GLY A 158 7.02 12.50 -13.25
CA GLY A 158 6.07 13.06 -14.20
C GLY A 158 4.70 13.35 -13.56
N TRP A 159 3.64 13.33 -14.36
CA TRP A 159 2.27 13.56 -13.91
C TRP A 159 1.64 12.31 -13.26
N GLY A 160 0.62 12.53 -12.43
CA GLY A 160 -0.24 11.44 -12.00
C GLY A 160 -1.05 10.91 -13.18
N ILE A 161 -1.13 9.58 -13.33
CA ILE A 161 -1.93 8.93 -14.38
C ILE A 161 -3.22 8.30 -13.82
N THR A 162 -3.36 8.33 -12.49
CA THR A 162 -4.59 7.99 -11.78
C THR A 162 -4.90 9.06 -10.74
N PRO A 163 -6.14 9.12 -10.25
CA PRO A 163 -6.43 9.74 -8.95
C PRO A 163 -5.67 9.04 -7.82
N GLU A 164 -5.65 9.69 -6.66
CA GLU A 164 -5.26 9.08 -5.40
C GLU A 164 -6.36 8.15 -4.87
N PHE A 165 -5.99 6.96 -4.39
CA PHE A 165 -6.90 5.99 -3.80
C PHE A 165 -6.44 5.57 -2.41
N GLY A 166 -7.32 5.71 -1.41
CA GLY A 166 -7.12 5.17 -0.07
C GLY A 166 -7.69 3.76 0.08
N TYR A 167 -6.93 2.84 0.69
CA TYR A 167 -7.37 1.46 0.97
C TYR A 167 -6.59 0.84 2.14
N VAL A 168 -7.04 -0.33 2.60
CA VAL A 168 -6.30 -1.13 3.59
C VAL A 168 -5.47 -2.17 2.86
N SER A 169 -4.17 -2.20 3.14
CA SER A 169 -3.22 -3.13 2.54
C SER A 169 -2.52 -3.98 3.60
N SER A 170 -2.10 -5.18 3.19
CA SER A 170 -1.18 -5.99 3.99
C SER A 170 0.22 -5.38 3.90
N TYR A 171 0.89 -5.29 5.04
CA TYR A 171 2.27 -4.86 5.16
C TYR A 171 3.07 -5.96 5.84
N GLU A 172 4.21 -6.30 5.27
CA GLU A 172 5.17 -7.21 5.89
C GLU A 172 6.54 -6.56 6.01
N TYR A 173 7.24 -6.84 7.11
CA TYR A 173 8.64 -6.50 7.30
C TYR A 173 9.43 -7.74 7.66
N TYR A 174 10.50 -7.97 6.92
CA TYR A 174 11.43 -9.07 7.11
C TYR A 174 12.76 -8.50 7.60
N PRO A 175 13.09 -8.68 8.90
CA PRO A 175 14.35 -8.21 9.45
C PRO A 175 15.53 -8.85 8.75
N GLY A 176 16.51 -8.03 8.34
CA GLY A 176 17.80 -8.53 7.85
C GLY A 176 18.81 -8.64 8.96
N GLY A 177 20.07 -8.91 8.62
CA GLY A 177 21.15 -9.04 9.59
C GLY A 177 21.98 -10.30 9.41
N THR A 178 22.84 -10.57 10.38
CA THR A 178 23.74 -11.73 10.38
C THR A 178 23.80 -12.37 11.77
N ILE A 179 24.33 -13.59 11.85
CA ILE A 179 24.63 -14.23 13.13
C ILE A 179 26.13 -14.14 13.37
N GLU A 180 26.53 -13.41 14.40
CA GLU A 180 27.92 -13.28 14.83
C GLU A 180 28.08 -13.92 16.21
N ASN A 181 28.98 -14.88 16.35
CA ASN A 181 29.24 -15.60 17.60
C ASN A 181 27.99 -16.26 18.25
N GLY A 182 26.99 -16.64 17.44
CA GLY A 182 25.74 -17.24 17.91
C GLY A 182 24.70 -16.23 18.38
N GLU A 183 24.96 -14.93 18.22
CA GLU A 183 24.03 -13.84 18.50
C GLU A 183 23.57 -13.19 17.20
N TYR A 184 22.31 -12.79 17.14
CA TYR A 184 21.77 -12.05 16.02
C TYR A 184 22.22 -10.58 16.07
N VAL A 185 22.81 -10.12 14.96
CA VAL A 185 23.20 -8.73 14.73
C VAL A 185 22.26 -8.17 13.67
N ALA A 186 21.45 -7.19 14.08
CA ALA A 186 20.48 -6.55 13.20
C ALA A 186 21.14 -5.85 12.01
N GLY A 187 20.50 -5.94 10.85
CA GLY A 187 20.93 -5.27 9.63
C GLY A 187 19.75 -4.96 8.72
N PRO A 188 20.01 -4.33 7.55
CA PRO A 188 18.97 -3.91 6.62
C PRO A 188 18.11 -5.09 6.17
N GLY A 189 16.80 -4.97 6.36
CA GLY A 189 15.79 -5.92 5.93
C GLY A 189 15.12 -5.53 4.62
N HIS A 190 13.88 -5.97 4.46
CA HIS A 190 13.02 -5.52 3.38
C HIS A 190 11.56 -5.46 3.81
N HIS A 191 10.79 -4.64 3.11
CA HIS A 191 9.35 -4.49 3.28
C HIS A 191 8.64 -5.13 2.10
N ILE A 192 7.43 -5.66 2.32
CA ILE A 192 6.53 -6.11 1.25
C ILE A 192 5.18 -5.44 1.41
N TRP A 193 4.75 -4.70 0.38
CA TRP A 193 3.45 -4.03 0.33
C TRP A 193 2.64 -4.48 -0.86
N PHE A 194 1.33 -4.39 -0.76
CA PHE A 194 0.43 -4.74 -1.85
C PHE A 194 -0.25 -3.49 -2.44
N SER A 195 -0.20 -3.34 -3.77
CA SER A 195 -0.96 -2.29 -4.47
C SER A 195 -2.46 -2.53 -4.35
N LEU A 196 -3.27 -1.55 -4.78
CA LEU A 196 -4.72 -1.70 -4.87
C LEU A 196 -5.14 -2.95 -5.67
N TYR A 197 -4.33 -3.37 -6.63
CA TYR A 197 -4.58 -4.54 -7.49
C TYR A 197 -3.92 -5.83 -7.00
N GLY A 198 -3.30 -5.81 -5.81
CA GLY A 198 -2.69 -6.98 -5.19
C GLY A 198 -1.30 -7.34 -5.69
N GLU A 199 -0.64 -6.45 -6.44
CA GLU A 199 0.76 -6.62 -6.82
C GLU A 199 1.65 -6.43 -5.59
N ALA A 200 2.61 -7.34 -5.36
CA ALA A 200 3.52 -7.26 -4.22
C ALA A 200 4.78 -6.49 -4.61
N PHE A 201 5.10 -5.43 -3.87
CA PHE A 201 6.30 -4.63 -4.01
C PHE A 201 7.24 -4.94 -2.87
N ARG A 202 8.46 -5.40 -3.20
CA ARG A 202 9.54 -5.57 -2.24
C ARG A 202 10.41 -4.31 -2.23
N PHE A 203 10.64 -3.77 -1.04
CA PHE A 203 11.49 -2.60 -0.80
C PHE A 203 12.74 -3.02 -0.02
N ASN A 204 13.89 -2.99 -0.68
CA ASN A 204 15.16 -3.39 -0.08
C ASN A 204 15.79 -2.21 0.67
N GLU A 205 16.06 -2.37 1.97
CA GLU A 205 16.64 -1.30 2.78
C GLU A 205 18.13 -1.06 2.46
N ILE A 206 18.84 -2.09 2.00
CA ILE A 206 20.29 -2.09 1.81
C ILE A 206 20.76 -1.16 0.69
N ASP A 207 20.08 -1.20 -0.45
CA ASP A 207 20.46 -0.50 -1.68
C ASP A 207 19.40 0.49 -2.15
N LYS A 208 18.30 0.60 -1.41
CA LYS A 208 17.15 1.46 -1.73
C LYS A 208 16.53 1.14 -3.08
N THR A 209 16.58 -0.13 -3.47
CA THR A 209 15.87 -0.65 -4.64
C THR A 209 14.50 -1.19 -4.27
N TRP A 210 13.58 -1.16 -5.22
CA TRP A 210 12.33 -1.90 -5.15
C TRP A 210 12.16 -2.79 -6.38
N GLU A 211 11.47 -3.91 -6.20
CA GLU A 211 11.15 -4.87 -7.25
C GLU A 211 9.77 -5.49 -7.00
N LEU A 212 9.20 -6.11 -8.03
CA LEU A 212 8.00 -6.94 -7.86
C LEU A 212 8.38 -8.29 -7.21
N ASN A 213 7.59 -8.72 -6.22
CA ASN A 213 7.81 -9.94 -5.44
C ASN A 213 6.97 -11.13 -5.92
#